data_AF-A0A3P5YKZ4-F1
#
_entry.id   AF-A0A3P5YKZ4-F1
#
_cell.length_a   1.000
_cell.length_b   1.000
_cell.length_c   1.000
_cell.angle_alpha   90.00
_cell.angle_beta   90.00
_cell.angle_gamma   90.00
#
_symmetry.space_group_name_H-M   'P 1'
#
loop_
_entity.id
_entity.type
_entity.pdbx_description
1 polymer ?
#
loop_
_entity_poly.entity_id
_entity_poly.type
_entity_poly.pdbx_seq_one_letter_code
_entity_poly.pdbx_strand_id
1 'polypeptide(L)'
;MDKLDFPQRLYSVGQEPFPNKSIAYYSNDSKLFPALKEALEADEWEELKNSRVGVFIEFHEMKFGWASRLITGLNCEYVKNLENPLVEVTADMKAFWAQMGVNFDRGPSIDELTAACQMCRTLSRDDRLRLGYLAIYAGFIEARRTSSPTRASLARLVMDLDAFEDYPWGRVAFKFLMESVKGVDLTKTYAIEGFVQVLQVWVYCCLPQLRLGMVSPIEGSPTPPLLAFLGAKGREDSVRIS
;
A
#
# COMPACT_ATOMS: atom_id res chain seq x y z
N MET A 1 16.76 -27.49 2.64
CA MET A 1 15.69 -26.56 2.22
C MET A 1 14.68 -27.43 1.48
N ASP A 2 13.51 -27.67 2.08
CA ASP A 2 12.50 -28.55 1.49
C ASP A 2 12.03 -28.01 0.15
N LYS A 3 11.84 -28.92 -0.81
CA LYS A 3 11.41 -28.61 -2.16
C LYS A 3 9.98 -28.08 -2.08
N LEU A 4 9.78 -26.78 -2.29
CA LEU A 4 8.44 -26.20 -2.39
C LEU A 4 7.72 -26.87 -3.56
N ASP A 5 6.71 -27.68 -3.25
CA ASP A 5 5.78 -28.22 -4.25
C ASP A 5 4.83 -27.10 -4.65
N PHE A 6 5.11 -26.49 -5.80
CA PHE A 6 4.21 -25.52 -6.39
C PHE A 6 2.99 -26.25 -6.99
N PRO A 7 1.79 -25.66 -6.93
CA PRO A 7 0.61 -26.22 -7.58
C PRO A 7 0.84 -26.38 -9.09
N GLN A 8 0.19 -27.39 -9.68
CA GLN A 8 0.21 -27.60 -11.12
C GLN A 8 -0.25 -26.34 -11.86
N ARG A 9 0.37 -26.07 -13.01
CA ARG A 9 -0.01 -24.92 -13.85
C ARG A 9 -1.48 -25.05 -14.24
N LEU A 10 -2.21 -23.95 -14.09
CA LEU A 10 -3.61 -23.86 -14.54
C LEU A 10 -3.74 -23.91 -16.06
N TYR A 11 -2.68 -23.51 -16.78
CA TYR A 11 -2.63 -23.49 -18.24
C TYR A 11 -1.35 -24.17 -18.75
N SER A 12 -1.48 -24.86 -19.88
CA SER A 12 -0.33 -25.35 -20.64
C SER A 12 0.48 -24.17 -21.18
N VAL A 13 1.79 -24.36 -21.35
CA VAL A 13 2.69 -23.35 -21.95
C VAL A 13 2.16 -22.94 -23.33
N GLY A 14 1.92 -21.64 -23.54
CA GLY A 14 1.39 -21.10 -24.79
C GLY A 14 -0.13 -21.21 -24.94
N GLN A 15 -0.84 -21.67 -23.90
CA GLN A 15 -2.30 -21.67 -23.81
C GLN A 15 -2.79 -20.72 -22.70
N GLU A 16 -1.92 -19.86 -22.19
CA GLU A 16 -2.32 -18.82 -21.26
C GLU A 16 -3.31 -17.87 -21.95
N PRO A 17 -4.45 -17.53 -21.31
CA PRO A 17 -5.39 -16.61 -21.90
C PRO A 17 -4.72 -15.24 -22.09
N PHE A 18 -4.82 -14.69 -23.29
CA PHE A 18 -4.41 -13.31 -23.52
C PHE A 18 -5.27 -12.39 -22.64
N PRO A 19 -4.67 -11.51 -21.83
CA PRO A 19 -5.42 -10.60 -21.00
C PRO A 19 -6.17 -9.60 -21.88
N ASN A 20 -7.44 -9.87 -22.15
CA ASN A 20 -8.32 -8.98 -22.91
C ASN A 20 -8.80 -7.77 -22.10
N LYS A 21 -8.40 -7.64 -20.83
CA LYS A 21 -8.82 -6.60 -19.88
C LYS A 21 -7.65 -6.20 -18.98
N SER A 22 -7.51 -4.90 -18.70
CA SER A 22 -6.51 -4.38 -17.76
C SER A 22 -6.90 -4.69 -16.31
N ILE A 23 -5.90 -4.93 -15.46
CA ILE A 23 -6.08 -5.06 -14.01
C ILE A 23 -5.85 -3.69 -13.38
N ALA A 24 -6.85 -3.17 -12.67
CA ALA A 24 -6.71 -1.93 -11.92
C ALA A 24 -6.22 -2.20 -10.48
N TYR A 25 -5.39 -1.31 -9.96
CA TYR A 25 -4.99 -1.25 -8.56
C TYR A 25 -4.92 0.23 -8.14
N TYR A 26 -5.16 0.53 -6.87
CA TYR A 26 -5.31 1.90 -6.36
C TYR A 26 -4.24 2.31 -5.35
N SER A 27 -3.27 1.43 -5.08
CA SER A 27 -2.11 1.77 -4.25
C SER A 27 -1.28 2.87 -4.92
N ASN A 28 -0.66 3.74 -4.12
CA ASN A 28 0.21 4.82 -4.60
C ASN A 28 -0.54 5.84 -5.48
N ASP A 29 -1.66 6.36 -4.98
CA ASP A 29 -2.51 7.28 -5.75
C ASP A 29 -1.74 8.53 -6.21
N SER A 30 -1.85 8.83 -7.50
CA SER A 30 -1.08 9.89 -8.16
C SER A 30 -1.54 11.31 -7.83
N LYS A 31 -2.66 11.48 -7.12
CA LYS A 31 -3.19 12.79 -6.71
C LYS A 31 -3.00 13.02 -5.22
N LEU A 32 -3.23 11.99 -4.40
CA LEU A 32 -3.18 12.09 -2.94
C LEU A 32 -1.80 12.51 -2.42
N PHE A 33 -0.74 11.78 -2.79
CA PHE A 33 0.58 12.04 -2.22
C PHE A 33 1.22 13.34 -2.70
N PRO A 34 1.05 13.79 -3.95
CA PRO A 34 1.42 15.15 -4.34
C PRO A 34 0.66 16.22 -3.56
N ALA A 35 -0.67 16.09 -3.41
CA ALA A 35 -1.48 17.03 -2.63
C ALA A 35 -1.05 17.06 -1.16
N LEU A 36 -0.73 15.89 -0.58
CA LEU A 36 -0.22 15.78 0.78
C LEU A 36 1.13 16.47 0.94
N LYS A 37 2.05 16.27 -0.01
CA LYS A 37 3.38 16.90 0.03
C LYS A 37 3.32 18.43 -0.06
N GLU A 38 2.33 18.97 -0.76
CA GLU A 38 2.06 20.41 -0.79
C GLU A 38 1.37 20.92 0.48
N ALA A 39 0.63 20.04 1.18
CA ALA A 39 -0.12 20.37 2.38
C ALA A 39 0.72 20.36 3.66
N LEU A 40 1.75 19.52 3.73
CA LEU A 40 2.66 19.40 4.87
C LEU A 40 3.82 20.39 4.77
N GLU A 41 4.26 20.88 5.93
CA GLU A 41 5.52 21.63 6.03
C GLU A 41 6.72 20.69 5.84
N ALA A 42 7.90 21.25 5.54
CA ALA A 42 9.07 20.45 5.20
C ALA A 42 9.54 19.55 6.36
N ASP A 43 9.48 20.04 7.60
CA ASP A 43 9.81 19.25 8.79
C ASP A 43 8.76 18.16 9.04
N GLU A 44 7.47 18.46 8.82
CA GLU A 44 6.37 17.49 8.96
C GLU A 44 6.47 16.35 7.93
N TRP A 45 6.82 16.66 6.69
CA TRP A 45 7.06 15.66 5.64
C TRP A 45 8.23 14.74 6.00
N GLU A 46 9.32 15.32 6.49
CA GLU A 46 10.49 14.54 6.93
C GLU A 46 10.19 13.72 8.19
N GLU A 47 9.38 14.24 9.13
CA GLU A 47 8.90 13.47 10.29
C GLU A 47 8.09 12.25 9.84
N LEU A 48 7.11 12.45 8.96
CA LEU A 48 6.31 11.36 8.40
C LEU A 48 7.18 10.33 7.67
N LYS A 49 8.20 10.78 6.93
CA LYS A 49 9.13 9.91 6.21
C LYS A 49 10.05 9.10 7.14
N ASN A 50 10.43 9.66 8.28
CA ASN A 50 11.27 8.99 9.27
C ASN A 50 10.49 8.09 10.25
N SER A 51 9.15 8.12 10.20
CA SER A 51 8.28 7.22 10.97
C SER A 51 8.46 5.75 10.59
N ARG A 52 7.98 4.83 11.44
CA ARG A 52 8.04 3.38 11.14
C ARG A 52 7.22 2.96 9.92
N VAL A 53 6.24 3.77 9.51
CA VAL A 53 5.45 3.57 8.28
C VAL A 53 5.93 4.46 7.13
N GLY A 54 6.92 5.32 7.34
CA GLY A 54 7.47 6.26 6.37
C GLY A 54 8.11 5.59 5.14
N VAL A 55 8.40 4.30 5.23
CA VAL A 55 8.80 3.44 4.11
C VAL A 55 7.82 3.52 2.92
N PHE A 56 6.53 3.81 3.15
CA PHE A 56 5.56 4.04 2.09
C PHE A 56 5.76 5.38 1.36
N ILE A 57 6.16 6.43 2.09
CA ILE A 57 6.54 7.72 1.50
C ILE A 57 7.81 7.57 0.68
N GLU A 58 8.81 6.87 1.21
CA GLU A 58 10.03 6.55 0.46
C GLU A 58 9.71 5.75 -0.81
N PHE A 59 8.78 4.80 -0.72
CA PHE A 59 8.31 4.05 -1.89
C PHE A 59 7.58 4.93 -2.92
N HIS A 60 6.80 5.92 -2.49
CA HIS A 60 6.19 6.91 -3.40
C HIS A 60 7.28 7.71 -4.15
N GLU A 61 8.32 8.14 -3.44
CA GLU A 61 9.41 8.94 -4.00
C GLU A 61 10.39 8.13 -4.87
N MET A 62 10.51 6.82 -4.66
CA MET A 62 11.55 5.99 -5.27
C MET A 62 11.03 4.87 -6.20
N LYS A 63 11.93 4.31 -7.01
CA LYS A 63 11.61 3.21 -7.96
C LYS A 63 11.59 1.84 -7.26
N PHE A 64 11.11 0.83 -7.99
CA PHE A 64 10.79 -0.57 -7.60
C PHE A 64 11.67 -1.28 -6.54
N GLY A 65 12.96 -0.95 -6.39
CA GLY A 65 13.86 -1.58 -5.42
C GLY A 65 13.36 -1.51 -3.96
N TRP A 66 12.53 -0.51 -3.64
CA TRP A 66 11.99 -0.29 -2.30
C TRP A 66 10.78 -1.16 -1.95
N ALA A 67 10.12 -1.79 -2.94
CA ALA A 67 9.04 -2.75 -2.69
C ALA A 67 9.48 -3.90 -1.77
N SER A 68 10.76 -4.24 -1.82
CA SER A 68 11.37 -5.28 -0.99
C SER A 68 11.57 -4.86 0.47
N ARG A 69 12.02 -3.62 0.71
CA ARG A 69 12.19 -3.04 2.05
C ARG A 69 10.86 -2.84 2.77
N LEU A 70 9.82 -2.46 2.03
CA LEU A 70 8.45 -2.36 2.53
C LEU A 70 7.97 -3.66 3.18
N ILE A 71 8.21 -4.80 2.52
CA ILE A 71 7.69 -6.10 2.96
C ILE A 71 8.41 -6.60 4.22
N THR A 72 9.68 -6.22 4.40
CA THR A 72 10.46 -6.59 5.57
C THR A 72 10.41 -5.56 6.70
N GLY A 73 9.97 -4.33 6.42
CA GLY A 73 10.05 -3.19 7.35
C GLY A 73 8.80 -2.96 8.19
N LEU A 74 7.63 -3.48 7.79
CA LEU A 74 6.38 -3.26 8.51
C LEU A 74 6.21 -4.24 9.67
N ASN A 75 5.67 -3.76 10.79
CA ASN A 75 5.35 -4.61 11.93
C ASN A 75 4.37 -5.73 11.51
N CYS A 76 4.73 -6.97 11.87
CA CYS A 76 3.97 -8.18 11.62
C CYS A 76 3.70 -8.98 12.91
N GLU A 77 3.70 -8.32 14.07
CA GLU A 77 3.33 -8.94 15.34
C GLU A 77 1.87 -9.40 15.35
N TYR A 78 1.58 -10.41 16.17
CA TYR A 78 0.22 -10.93 16.29
C TYR A 78 -0.59 -10.04 17.23
N VAL A 79 -1.79 -9.68 16.79
CA VAL A 79 -2.81 -9.02 17.62
C VAL A 79 -4.13 -9.76 17.45
N LYS A 80 -4.88 -9.89 18.56
CA LYS A 80 -6.13 -10.66 18.58
C LYS A 80 -7.22 -10.06 17.69
N ASN A 81 -7.36 -8.74 17.68
CA ASN A 81 -8.40 -8.00 16.96
C ASN A 81 -7.79 -7.09 15.88
N LEU A 82 -7.19 -7.70 14.85
CA LEU A 82 -6.42 -7.01 13.81
C LEU A 82 -7.18 -5.93 13.01
N GLU A 83 -8.50 -6.02 12.92
CA GLU A 83 -9.31 -5.07 12.13
C GLU A 83 -10.17 -4.16 13.00
N ASN A 84 -10.19 -4.41 14.31
CA ASN A 84 -11.03 -3.69 15.25
C ASN A 84 -10.24 -3.37 16.51
N PRO A 85 -9.21 -2.52 16.40
CA PRO A 85 -8.52 -1.99 17.57
C PRO A 85 -9.53 -1.23 18.44
N LEU A 86 -9.36 -1.35 19.76
CA LEU A 86 -10.20 -0.62 20.71
C LEU A 86 -9.69 0.82 20.81
N VAL A 87 -10.31 1.71 20.03
CA VAL A 87 -10.04 3.15 20.07
C VAL A 87 -11.29 3.84 20.61
N GLU A 88 -11.13 4.58 21.71
CA GLU A 88 -12.21 5.36 22.31
C GLU A 88 -12.62 6.52 21.39
N VAL A 89 -13.92 6.73 21.22
CA VAL A 89 -14.47 7.80 20.39
C VAL A 89 -14.50 9.10 21.21
N THR A 90 -13.50 9.96 21.03
CA THR A 90 -13.40 11.25 21.72
C THR A 90 -14.07 12.40 20.96
N ALA A 91 -14.26 13.55 21.62
CA ALA A 91 -14.76 14.77 20.97
C ALA A 91 -13.76 15.31 19.93
N ASP A 92 -12.46 15.26 20.25
CA ASP A 92 -11.39 15.73 19.36
C ASP A 92 -11.33 14.89 18.08
N MET A 93 -11.51 13.57 18.18
CA MET A 93 -11.62 12.71 17.01
C MET A 93 -12.80 13.11 16.12
N LYS A 94 -13.97 13.39 16.70
CA LYS A 94 -15.13 13.85 15.91
C LYS A 94 -14.85 15.21 15.24
N ALA A 95 -14.16 16.11 15.93
CA ALA A 95 -13.78 17.41 15.38
C ALA A 95 -12.80 17.27 14.20
N PHE A 96 -11.78 16.41 14.34
CA PHE A 96 -10.84 16.11 13.26
C PHE A 96 -11.53 15.49 12.03
N TRP A 97 -12.45 14.54 12.22
CA TRP A 97 -13.27 13.99 11.12
C TRP A 97 -14.13 15.05 10.42
N ALA A 98 -14.72 15.97 11.19
CA ALA A 98 -15.54 17.05 10.66
C ALA A 98 -14.73 18.03 9.79
N GLN A 99 -13.45 18.24 10.07
CA GLN A 99 -12.57 19.05 9.22
C GLN A 99 -12.41 18.46 7.80
N MET A 100 -12.51 17.14 7.65
CA MET A 100 -12.50 16.45 6.36
C MET A 100 -13.90 16.36 5.72
N GLY A 101 -14.95 16.84 6.40
CA GLY A 101 -16.34 16.70 5.96
C GLY A 101 -16.88 15.26 6.05
N VAL A 102 -16.28 14.42 6.90
CA VAL A 102 -16.59 12.98 7.00
C VAL A 102 -17.26 12.68 8.35
N ASN A 103 -18.27 11.80 8.34
CA ASN A 103 -18.88 11.31 9.58
C ASN A 103 -17.90 10.35 10.30
N PHE A 104 -17.77 10.49 11.63
CA PHE A 104 -16.85 9.70 12.46
C PHE A 104 -17.13 8.19 12.46
N ASP A 105 -18.34 7.77 12.03
CA ASP A 105 -18.71 6.35 11.89
C ASP A 105 -18.04 5.66 10.70
N ARG A 106 -17.54 6.42 9.73
CA ARG A 106 -16.81 5.94 8.54
C ARG A 106 -15.38 6.48 8.49
N GLY A 107 -14.50 5.77 7.79
CA GLY A 107 -13.18 6.30 7.45
C GLY A 107 -13.28 7.22 6.22
N PRO A 108 -12.37 8.20 6.09
CA PRO A 108 -12.29 9.04 4.90
C PRO A 108 -11.81 8.21 3.69
N SER A 109 -12.30 8.57 2.51
CA SER A 109 -11.83 8.05 1.22
C SER A 109 -10.60 8.82 0.74
N ILE A 110 -9.89 8.32 -0.27
CA ILE A 110 -8.74 9.03 -0.87
C ILE A 110 -9.19 10.38 -1.46
N ASP A 111 -10.38 10.43 -2.07
CA ASP A 111 -10.92 11.68 -2.62
C ASP A 111 -11.18 12.72 -1.51
N GLU A 112 -11.76 12.30 -0.37
CA GLU A 112 -11.98 13.16 0.80
C GLU A 112 -10.65 13.60 1.45
N LEU A 113 -9.66 12.72 1.54
CA LEU A 113 -8.32 13.05 2.04
C LEU A 113 -7.59 14.05 1.11
N THR A 114 -7.72 13.86 -0.20
CA THR A 114 -7.13 14.77 -1.21
C THR A 114 -7.77 16.15 -1.12
N ALA A 115 -9.09 16.22 -0.91
CA ALA A 115 -9.78 17.49 -0.67
C ALA A 115 -9.34 18.15 0.65
N ALA A 116 -9.18 17.37 1.71
CA ALA A 116 -8.68 17.87 2.99
C ALA A 116 -7.25 18.46 2.88
N CYS A 117 -6.38 17.87 2.05
CA CYS A 117 -5.05 18.41 1.74
C CYS A 117 -5.12 19.86 1.23
N GLN A 118 -6.11 20.19 0.38
CA GLN A 118 -6.29 21.54 -0.16
C GLN A 118 -6.73 22.56 0.89
N MET A 119 -7.32 22.10 2.00
CA MET A 119 -7.80 22.91 3.11
C MET A 119 -6.85 22.93 4.31
N CYS A 120 -5.66 22.30 4.21
CA CYS A 120 -4.76 22.04 5.33
C CYS A 120 -4.18 23.27 6.04
N ARG A 121 -4.23 24.46 5.42
CA ARG A 121 -3.68 25.68 6.04
C ARG A 121 -4.37 26.07 7.36
N THR A 122 -5.58 25.58 7.60
CA THR A 122 -6.33 25.83 8.85
C THR A 122 -6.12 24.74 9.91
N LEU A 123 -5.41 23.66 9.57
CA LEU A 123 -5.16 22.54 10.48
C LEU A 123 -4.00 22.83 11.42
N SER A 124 -4.08 22.25 12.63
CA SER A 124 -2.94 22.19 13.54
C SER A 124 -1.82 21.32 12.95
N ARG A 125 -0.58 21.50 13.42
CA ARG A 125 0.56 20.63 13.07
C ARG A 125 0.23 19.15 13.28
N ASP A 126 -0.34 18.82 14.44
CA ASP A 126 -0.70 17.45 14.76
C ASP A 126 -1.76 16.90 13.78
N ASP A 127 -2.78 17.69 13.44
CA ASP A 127 -3.83 17.26 12.49
C ASP A 127 -3.30 17.10 11.06
N ARG A 128 -2.32 17.92 10.66
CA ARG A 128 -1.60 17.75 9.39
C ARG A 128 -0.83 16.43 9.38
N LEU A 129 -0.10 16.11 10.44
CA LEU A 129 0.57 14.82 10.58
C LEU A 129 -0.44 13.67 10.53
N ARG A 130 -1.54 13.74 11.28
CA ARG A 130 -2.62 12.75 11.24
C ARG A 130 -3.16 12.55 9.83
N LEU A 131 -3.32 13.61 9.05
CA LEU A 131 -3.72 13.51 7.65
C LEU A 131 -2.69 12.70 6.83
N GLY A 132 -1.40 12.91 7.07
CA GLY A 132 -0.32 12.15 6.44
C GLY A 132 -0.37 10.64 6.74
N TYR A 133 -0.56 10.27 8.00
CA TYR A 133 -0.73 8.87 8.40
C TYR A 133 -2.00 8.24 7.82
N LEU A 134 -3.11 8.98 7.78
CA LEU A 134 -4.34 8.54 7.11
C LEU A 134 -4.14 8.33 5.61
N ALA A 135 -3.37 9.20 4.96
CA ALA A 135 -3.05 9.07 3.54
C ALA A 135 -2.21 7.82 3.26
N ILE A 136 -1.25 7.47 4.13
CA ILE A 136 -0.51 6.20 4.03
C ILE A 136 -1.47 5.01 4.17
N TYR A 137 -2.34 5.04 5.19
CA TYR A 137 -3.32 3.98 5.42
C TYR A 137 -4.26 3.79 4.22
N ALA A 138 -4.89 4.86 3.74
CA ALA A 138 -5.82 4.82 2.62
C ALA A 138 -5.13 4.49 1.29
N GLY A 139 -3.98 5.12 1.03
CA GLY A 139 -3.28 5.10 -0.26
C GLY A 139 -2.37 3.91 -0.47
N PHE A 140 -1.96 3.18 0.57
CA PHE A 140 -1.09 2.01 0.42
C PHE A 140 -1.60 0.76 1.11
N ILE A 141 -2.02 0.86 2.38
CA ILE A 141 -2.36 -0.31 3.19
C ILE A 141 -3.72 -0.87 2.77
N GLU A 142 -4.75 -0.03 2.81
CA GLU A 142 -6.09 -0.43 2.40
C GLU A 142 -6.25 -0.33 0.87
N ALA A 143 -5.70 0.73 0.26
CA ALA A 143 -5.60 0.93 -1.19
C ALA A 143 -6.88 0.53 -1.94
N ARG A 144 -8.01 1.04 -1.46
CA ARG A 144 -9.34 0.83 -2.07
C ARG A 144 -9.53 1.81 -3.23
N ARG A 145 -10.65 1.67 -3.94
CA ARG A 145 -11.10 2.68 -4.90
C ARG A 145 -11.10 4.06 -4.26
N THR A 146 -10.74 5.09 -5.02
CA THR A 146 -10.48 6.43 -4.46
C THR A 146 -11.68 7.04 -3.73
N SER A 147 -12.89 6.71 -4.17
CA SER A 147 -14.16 7.18 -3.58
C SER A 147 -14.72 6.27 -2.49
N SER A 148 -14.11 5.09 -2.27
CA SER A 148 -14.59 4.15 -1.25
C SER A 148 -14.08 4.56 0.13
N PRO A 149 -14.94 4.60 1.16
CA PRO A 149 -14.50 4.87 2.52
C PRO A 149 -13.51 3.81 3.00
N THR A 150 -12.50 4.26 3.72
CA THR A 150 -11.64 3.38 4.50
C THR A 150 -12.39 2.80 5.71
N ARG A 151 -11.89 1.71 6.27
CA ARG A 151 -12.43 1.13 7.51
C ARG A 151 -12.18 2.09 8.68
N ALA A 152 -13.27 2.58 9.28
CA ALA A 152 -13.20 3.55 10.37
C ALA A 152 -12.40 3.05 11.58
N SER A 153 -12.56 1.78 11.95
CA SER A 153 -11.90 1.19 13.12
C SER A 153 -10.37 1.34 13.08
N LEU A 154 -9.76 1.08 11.93
CA LEU A 154 -8.31 1.21 11.74
C LEU A 154 -7.89 2.66 11.49
N ALA A 155 -8.67 3.43 10.73
CA ALA A 155 -8.40 4.85 10.50
C ALA A 155 -8.31 5.65 11.81
N ARG A 156 -9.11 5.28 12.82
CA ARG A 156 -9.12 5.92 14.15
C ARG A 156 -7.81 5.80 14.93
N LEU A 157 -6.95 4.83 14.60
CA LEU A 157 -5.63 4.72 15.23
C LEU A 157 -4.81 6.00 15.08
N VAL A 158 -5.08 6.81 14.06
CA VAL A 158 -4.35 8.05 13.81
C VAL A 158 -4.47 9.08 14.94
N MET A 159 -5.46 8.93 15.82
CA MET A 159 -5.56 9.79 17.00
C MET A 159 -4.41 9.58 17.99
N ASP A 160 -3.74 8.42 17.92
CA ASP A 160 -2.55 8.05 18.69
C ASP A 160 -1.47 7.55 17.70
N LEU A 161 -0.58 8.46 17.29
CA LEU A 161 0.41 8.17 16.26
C LEU A 161 1.43 7.11 16.69
N ASP A 162 1.76 7.02 17.97
CA ASP A 162 2.65 5.97 18.50
C ASP A 162 1.97 4.60 18.37
N ALA A 163 0.71 4.49 18.80
CA ALA A 163 -0.06 3.26 18.65
C ALA A 163 -0.32 2.91 17.17
N PHE A 164 -0.45 3.92 16.31
CA PHE A 164 -0.54 3.73 14.87
C PHE A 164 0.76 3.14 14.32
N GLU A 165 1.92 3.73 14.61
CA GLU A 165 3.22 3.23 14.13
C GLU A 165 3.55 1.82 14.63
N ASP A 166 3.15 1.49 15.86
CA ASP A 166 3.30 0.18 16.46
C ASP A 166 2.31 -0.87 15.94
N TYR A 167 1.26 -0.46 15.22
CA TYR A 167 0.26 -1.40 14.74
C TYR A 167 0.83 -2.37 13.69
N PRO A 168 0.39 -3.64 13.65
CA PRO A 168 0.94 -4.64 12.72
C PRO A 168 0.43 -4.46 11.28
N TRP A 169 0.74 -3.31 10.67
CA TRP A 169 0.32 -2.92 9.33
C TRP A 169 0.77 -3.89 8.25
N GLY A 170 1.87 -4.62 8.44
CA GLY A 170 2.29 -5.67 7.52
C GLY A 170 1.26 -6.81 7.45
N ARG A 171 0.66 -7.21 8.58
CA ARG A 171 -0.43 -8.19 8.60
C ARG A 171 -1.73 -7.63 8.04
N VAL A 172 -2.05 -6.38 8.37
CA VAL A 172 -3.27 -5.71 7.86
C VAL A 172 -3.23 -5.63 6.33
N ALA A 173 -2.16 -5.07 5.77
CA ALA A 173 -1.97 -4.93 4.32
C ALA A 173 -2.02 -6.30 3.62
N PHE A 174 -1.35 -7.31 4.17
CA PHE A 174 -1.38 -8.66 3.62
C PHE A 174 -2.79 -9.26 3.67
N LYS A 175 -3.50 -9.13 4.79
CA LYS A 175 -4.86 -9.65 4.93
C LYS A 175 -5.81 -9.00 3.91
N PHE A 176 -5.80 -7.67 3.79
CA PHE A 176 -6.66 -6.95 2.86
C PHE A 176 -6.38 -7.32 1.41
N LEU A 177 -5.11 -7.45 1.03
CA LEU A 177 -4.72 -7.93 -0.28
C LEU A 177 -5.24 -9.35 -0.54
N MET A 178 -5.09 -10.26 0.42
CA MET A 178 -5.55 -11.64 0.27
C MET A 178 -7.08 -11.77 0.21
N GLU A 179 -7.83 -10.96 0.96
CA GLU A 179 -9.29 -10.88 0.87
C GLU A 179 -9.73 -10.38 -0.51
N SER A 180 -9.09 -9.31 -0.99
CA SER A 180 -9.29 -8.75 -2.33
C SER A 180 -9.05 -9.79 -3.42
N VAL A 181 -7.90 -10.47 -3.40
CA VAL A 181 -7.55 -11.53 -4.37
C VAL A 181 -8.55 -12.69 -4.34
N LYS A 182 -8.98 -13.14 -3.16
CA LYS A 182 -9.96 -14.22 -3.02
C LYS A 182 -11.36 -13.83 -3.51
N GLY A 183 -11.69 -12.55 -3.45
CA GLY A 183 -12.98 -12.01 -3.88
C GLY A 183 -13.06 -11.68 -5.37
N VAL A 184 -11.99 -11.86 -6.15
CA VAL A 184 -11.96 -11.51 -7.57
C VAL A 184 -12.86 -12.46 -8.39
N ASP A 185 -13.83 -11.88 -9.09
CA ASP A 185 -14.59 -12.54 -10.16
C ASP A 185 -13.86 -12.33 -11.50
N LEU A 186 -13.16 -13.37 -11.96
CA LEU A 186 -12.37 -13.34 -13.20
C LEU A 186 -13.21 -13.20 -14.47
N THR A 187 -14.55 -13.35 -14.40
CA THR A 187 -15.43 -13.15 -15.55
C THR A 187 -15.67 -11.67 -15.86
N LYS A 188 -15.47 -10.79 -14.87
CA LYS A 188 -15.71 -9.35 -14.95
C LYS A 188 -14.40 -8.56 -15.00
N THR A 189 -14.50 -7.26 -15.25
CA THR A 189 -13.39 -6.34 -14.97
C THR A 189 -13.25 -6.23 -13.46
N TYR A 190 -12.07 -6.54 -12.94
CA TYR A 190 -11.79 -6.53 -11.51
C TYR A 190 -10.67 -5.55 -11.17
N ALA A 191 -10.68 -5.11 -9.92
CA ALA A 191 -9.61 -4.33 -9.35
C ALA A 191 -9.11 -5.04 -8.10
N ILE A 192 -7.80 -5.05 -7.90
CA ILE A 192 -7.20 -5.61 -6.69
C ILE A 192 -6.96 -4.44 -5.72
N GLU A 193 -7.73 -4.43 -4.63
CA GLU A 193 -7.50 -3.57 -3.46
C GLU A 193 -6.33 -4.10 -2.60
N GLY A 194 -5.70 -3.22 -1.84
CA GLY A 194 -4.55 -3.52 -0.99
C GLY A 194 -3.19 -3.29 -1.68
N PHE A 195 -2.11 -3.61 -0.95
CA PHE A 195 -0.74 -3.33 -1.38
C PHE A 195 -0.21 -4.37 -2.39
N VAL A 196 -0.61 -4.25 -3.66
CA VAL A 196 -0.36 -5.24 -4.73
C VAL A 196 1.11 -5.53 -5.04
N GLN A 197 2.02 -4.62 -4.66
CA GLN A 197 3.47 -4.76 -4.86
C GLN A 197 4.03 -5.98 -4.11
N VAL A 198 3.34 -6.44 -3.06
CA VAL A 198 3.65 -7.70 -2.36
C VAL A 198 3.56 -8.91 -3.30
N LEU A 199 2.55 -8.95 -4.19
CA LEU A 199 2.41 -10.04 -5.16
C LEU A 199 3.52 -9.99 -6.20
N GLN A 200 3.90 -8.80 -6.64
CA GLN A 200 5.00 -8.63 -7.60
C GLN A 200 6.31 -9.16 -7.02
N VAL A 201 6.60 -8.78 -5.77
CA VAL A 201 7.74 -9.31 -5.01
C VAL A 201 7.68 -10.83 -4.89
N TRP A 202 6.52 -11.37 -4.49
CA TRP A 202 6.33 -12.80 -4.32
C TRP A 202 6.60 -13.57 -5.61
N VAL A 203 6.12 -13.06 -6.75
CA VAL A 203 6.39 -13.62 -8.08
C VAL A 203 7.90 -13.64 -8.37
N TYR A 204 8.63 -12.55 -8.09
CA TYR A 204 10.08 -12.52 -8.33
C TYR A 204 10.87 -13.47 -7.42
N CYS A 205 10.42 -13.68 -6.17
CA CYS A 205 11.00 -14.65 -5.26
C CYS A 205 10.73 -16.09 -5.70
N CYS A 206 9.49 -16.40 -6.08
CA CYS A 206 9.05 -17.76 -6.35
C CYS A 206 9.33 -18.23 -7.79
N LEU A 207 9.46 -17.29 -8.74
CA LEU A 207 9.70 -17.57 -10.16
C LEU A 207 10.96 -16.84 -10.66
N PRO A 208 12.17 -17.33 -10.31
CA PRO A 208 13.43 -16.69 -10.69
C PRO A 208 13.65 -16.55 -12.20
N GLN A 209 12.92 -17.32 -13.02
CA GLN A 209 13.00 -17.23 -14.47
C GLN A 209 12.30 -15.97 -15.03
N LEU A 210 11.20 -15.53 -14.41
CA LEU A 210 10.56 -14.24 -14.73
C LEU A 210 11.45 -13.06 -14.29
N ARG A 211 12.25 -13.26 -13.24
CA ARG A 211 13.25 -12.31 -12.72
C ARG A 211 14.39 -12.02 -13.72
N LEU A 212 14.73 -12.94 -14.61
CA LEU A 212 15.81 -12.74 -15.60
C LEU A 212 15.41 -11.87 -16.80
N GLY A 213 14.11 -11.80 -17.12
CA GLY A 213 13.60 -11.06 -18.28
C GLY A 213 13.12 -9.64 -17.99
N MET A 214 12.81 -9.30 -16.74
CA MET A 214 12.04 -8.08 -16.40
C MET A 214 12.78 -7.04 -15.54
N VAL A 215 13.96 -7.36 -14.99
CA VAL A 215 14.58 -6.53 -13.94
C VAL A 215 16.11 -6.51 -14.06
N SER A 216 16.74 -5.34 -13.94
CA SER A 216 18.20 -5.23 -13.96
C SER A 216 18.79 -5.49 -12.57
N PRO A 217 19.85 -6.32 -12.43
CA PRO A 217 20.53 -6.53 -11.15
C PRO A 217 21.16 -5.23 -10.63
N ILE A 218 21.14 -5.04 -9.32
CA ILE A 218 21.94 -4.04 -8.60
C ILE A 218 23.30 -4.66 -8.28
N GLU A 219 24.39 -3.98 -8.63
CA GLU A 219 25.75 -4.43 -8.29
C GLU A 219 25.90 -4.59 -6.77
N GLY A 220 26.47 -5.72 -6.33
CA GLY A 220 26.71 -6.02 -4.92
C GLY A 220 25.73 -7.01 -4.25
N SER A 221 24.72 -7.53 -4.97
CA SER A 221 23.79 -8.60 -4.51
C SER A 221 23.39 -8.52 -3.03
N PRO A 222 22.69 -7.45 -2.60
CA PRO A 222 22.20 -7.36 -1.24
C PRO A 222 21.28 -8.54 -0.90
N THR A 223 21.42 -9.07 0.31
CA THR A 223 20.54 -10.10 0.88
C THR A 223 19.46 -9.40 1.70
N PRO A 224 18.17 -9.79 1.60
CA PRO A 224 17.61 -10.87 0.78
C PRO A 224 17.62 -10.59 -0.74
N PRO A 225 17.61 -11.64 -1.60
CA PRO A 225 17.71 -11.53 -3.07
C PRO A 225 16.73 -10.56 -3.74
N LEU A 226 15.64 -10.25 -3.05
CA LEU A 226 14.62 -9.31 -3.48
C LEU A 226 15.11 -7.85 -3.53
N LEU A 227 16.11 -7.48 -2.74
CA LEU A 227 16.75 -6.16 -2.73
C LEU A 227 17.70 -5.95 -3.90
N ALA A 228 18.06 -7.01 -4.65
CA ALA A 228 19.14 -6.97 -5.62
C ALA A 228 18.72 -6.51 -7.02
N PHE A 229 17.55 -5.89 -7.20
CA PHE A 229 17.01 -5.60 -8.54
C PHE A 229 16.22 -4.28 -8.64
N LEU A 230 16.39 -3.56 -9.77
CA LEU A 230 15.65 -2.35 -10.15
C LEU A 230 14.64 -2.63 -11.26
N GLY A 231 13.37 -2.28 -11.05
CA GLY A 231 12.28 -2.46 -12.01
C GLY A 231 12.58 -1.85 -13.38
N ALA A 232 12.37 -2.62 -14.46
CA ALA A 232 12.41 -2.09 -15.82
C ALA A 232 11.13 -1.29 -16.09
N LYS A 233 11.24 0.04 -16.18
CA LYS A 233 10.14 0.87 -16.65
C LYS A 233 10.21 0.94 -18.18
N GLY A 234 9.24 0.31 -18.86
CA GLY A 234 8.94 0.57 -20.28
C GLY A 234 9.85 -0.09 -21.33
N ARG A 235 10.04 -1.42 -21.30
CA ARG A 235 10.44 -2.15 -22.52
C ARG A 235 9.23 -2.86 -23.10
N GLU A 236 8.76 -2.36 -24.24
CA GLU A 236 7.90 -3.09 -25.18
C GLU A 236 8.74 -4.15 -25.92
N ASP A 237 9.45 -5.01 -25.20
CA ASP A 237 10.12 -6.14 -25.84
C ASP A 237 9.24 -7.35 -25.65
N SER A 238 8.58 -7.70 -26.75
CA SER A 238 7.75 -8.87 -26.96
C SER A 238 8.55 -10.13 -26.63
N VAL A 239 8.38 -10.65 -25.41
CA VAL A 239 8.96 -11.92 -24.99
C VAL A 239 8.22 -13.04 -25.73
N ARG A 240 8.77 -13.48 -26.86
CA ARG A 240 8.51 -14.81 -27.42
C ARG A 240 9.22 -15.82 -26.54
N ILE A 241 8.45 -16.66 -25.86
CA ILE A 241 8.94 -17.84 -25.14
C ILE A 241 9.10 -18.95 -26.19
N SER A 242 10.34 -19.39 -26.43
CA SER A 242 10.67 -20.61 -27.18
C SER A 242 10.85 -21.79 -26.23
#